data_AF-A0A651F4R7-F1
#
_entry.id   AF-A0A651F4R7-F1
#
_cell.length_a   1.000
_cell.length_b   1.000
_cell.length_c   1.000
_cell.angle_alpha   90.00
_cell.angle_beta   90.00
_cell.angle_gamma   90.00
#
_symmetry.space_group_name_H-M   'P 1'
#
loop_
_entity.id
_entity.type
_entity.pdbx_description
1 polymer ?
#
loop_
_entity_poly.entity_id
_entity_poly.type
_entity_poly.pdbx_seq_one_letter_code
_entity_poly.pdbx_strand_id
1 'polypeptide(L)'
;MRNRTVRDFPRTIAALVLALCIPACAPPPQSIGPTVQAQQQAIEAIAHAYADDLALSEALLRALLDIRRTILLGRLHRELIIRDYLTPAGEPDHAALEADLNTPDPPTALSREVVEGRMSLEEAHDWLAAYARTNDATARRELLGQLEPARNGARAEQAIFAAKWSRNASILMLFDSAQTASQALAHYAGASGPPTQPPTRDTVRRAFEAVIADHIDDPDRRAAAWELIEAILDLANTSSTGETQS
;
A
#
# COMPACT_ATOMS: atom_id res chain seq x y z
N MET A 1 -2.16 -4.23 -16.96
CA MET A 1 -2.49 -3.76 -15.60
C MET A 1 -3.26 -2.46 -15.72
N ARG A 2 -4.60 -2.49 -15.62
CA ARG A 2 -5.46 -1.30 -15.74
C ARG A 2 -5.39 -0.47 -14.45
N ASN A 3 -5.14 0.84 -14.61
CA ASN A 3 -5.05 1.89 -13.60
C ASN A 3 -6.08 1.74 -12.46
N ARG A 4 -5.65 1.18 -11.31
CA ARG A 4 -6.45 1.20 -10.06
C ARG A 4 -6.45 2.58 -9.39
N THR A 5 -5.43 3.40 -9.64
CA THR A 5 -5.32 4.80 -9.18
C THR A 5 -6.44 5.71 -9.70
N VAL A 6 -7.04 5.39 -10.85
CA VAL A 6 -8.16 6.16 -11.43
C VAL A 6 -9.49 5.93 -10.70
N ARG A 7 -9.65 4.83 -9.95
CA ARG A 7 -10.92 4.53 -9.25
C ARG A 7 -11.03 5.13 -7.85
N ASP A 8 -9.92 5.46 -7.20
CA ASP A 8 -9.92 6.03 -5.84
C ASP A 8 -9.95 7.57 -5.87
N PHE A 9 -9.50 8.20 -6.96
CA PHE A 9 -9.57 9.64 -7.18
C PHE A 9 -10.99 10.23 -7.16
N PRO A 10 -12.00 9.69 -7.88
CA PRO A 10 -13.36 10.22 -7.84
C PRO A 10 -14.04 10.03 -6.48
N ARG A 11 -13.64 9.04 -5.68
CA ARG A 11 -14.16 8.86 -4.30
C ARG A 11 -13.58 9.87 -3.33
N THR A 12 -12.31 10.24 -3.55
CA THR A 12 -11.62 11.28 -2.80
C THR A 12 -12.23 12.65 -3.08
N ILE A 13 -12.45 12.97 -4.36
CA ILE A 13 -13.15 14.20 -4.76
C ILE A 13 -14.61 14.16 -4.31
N ALA A 14 -15.32 13.04 -4.41
CA ALA A 14 -16.69 12.95 -3.89
C ALA A 14 -16.75 13.17 -2.37
N ALA A 15 -15.78 12.67 -1.59
CA ALA A 15 -15.71 12.92 -0.15
C ALA A 15 -15.33 14.39 0.17
N LEU A 16 -14.39 14.97 -0.58
CA LEU A 16 -14.00 16.39 -0.45
C LEU A 16 -15.15 17.32 -0.86
N VAL A 17 -15.85 16.98 -1.94
CA VAL A 17 -17.01 17.72 -2.44
C VAL A 17 -18.22 17.51 -1.53
N LEU A 18 -18.43 16.32 -0.95
CA LEU A 18 -19.41 16.17 0.13
C LEU A 18 -19.05 17.06 1.33
N ALA A 19 -17.76 17.14 1.72
CA ALA A 19 -17.33 18.06 2.78
C ALA A 19 -17.55 19.55 2.41
N LEU A 20 -17.40 19.91 1.13
CA LEU A 20 -17.65 21.27 0.60
C LEU A 20 -19.14 21.56 0.30
N CYS A 21 -19.95 20.53 0.05
CA CYS A 21 -21.38 20.57 -0.31
C CYS A 21 -22.32 20.22 0.86
N ILE A 22 -21.81 20.16 2.09
CA ILE A 22 -22.60 20.33 3.32
C ILE A 22 -22.88 21.83 3.66
N PRO A 23 -23.23 22.75 2.72
CA PRO A 23 -24.01 23.92 3.09
C PRO A 23 -25.49 23.59 3.32
N ALA A 24 -25.98 22.45 2.82
CA ALA A 24 -27.40 22.07 2.99
C ALA A 24 -27.74 21.62 4.43
N CYS A 25 -26.73 21.36 5.26
CA CYS A 25 -26.88 21.21 6.71
C CYS A 25 -25.94 22.19 7.44
N ALA A 26 -25.73 23.39 6.89
CA ALA A 26 -24.88 24.40 7.49
C ALA A 26 -25.34 24.65 8.93
N PRO A 27 -24.52 24.35 9.94
CA PRO A 27 -24.83 24.75 11.29
C PRO A 27 -24.77 26.29 11.31
N PRO A 28 -25.53 26.96 12.19
CA PRO A 28 -25.71 28.41 12.14
C PRO A 28 -24.35 29.13 12.03
N PRO A 29 -24.24 30.25 11.30
CA PRO A 29 -23.07 31.13 11.19
C PRO A 29 -21.98 31.06 12.27
N GLN A 30 -22.40 31.06 13.53
CA GLN A 30 -21.58 31.08 14.74
C GLN A 30 -20.86 29.74 15.04
N SER A 31 -21.27 28.67 14.37
CA SER A 31 -20.80 27.29 14.59
C SER A 31 -19.87 26.78 13.48
N ILE A 32 -19.72 27.51 12.37
CA ILE A 32 -18.83 27.14 11.25
C ILE A 32 -17.37 27.05 11.73
N GLY A 33 -16.88 28.05 12.48
CA GLY A 33 -15.53 28.03 13.04
C GLY A 33 -15.27 26.81 13.96
N PRO A 34 -16.10 26.60 15.00
CA PRO A 34 -16.03 25.40 15.85
C PRO A 34 -16.12 24.08 15.08
N THR A 35 -16.99 23.97 14.07
CA THR A 35 -17.12 22.76 13.24
C THR A 35 -15.87 22.50 12.42
N VAL A 36 -15.30 23.52 11.79
CA VAL A 36 -14.05 23.36 11.01
C VAL A 36 -12.88 23.00 11.92
N GLN A 37 -12.78 23.60 13.11
CA GLN A 37 -11.76 23.24 14.10
C GLN A 37 -11.92 21.79 14.57
N ALA A 38 -13.14 21.34 14.86
CA ALA A 38 -13.42 19.96 15.23
C ALA A 38 -13.09 18.97 14.10
N GLN A 39 -13.34 19.35 12.83
CA GLN A 39 -12.96 18.54 11.67
C GLN A 39 -11.44 18.43 11.52
N GLN A 40 -10.69 19.54 11.70
CA GLN A 40 -9.23 19.51 11.67
C GLN A 40 -8.66 18.61 12.78
N GLN A 41 -9.16 18.74 14.01
CA GLN A 41 -8.76 17.89 15.13
C GLN A 41 -9.10 16.42 14.88
N ALA A 42 -10.25 16.13 14.29
CA ALA A 42 -10.63 14.76 13.93
C ALA A 42 -9.72 14.18 12.83
N ILE A 43 -9.37 14.96 11.80
CA ILE A 43 -8.43 14.54 10.74
C ILE A 43 -7.05 14.25 11.35
N GLU A 44 -6.55 15.13 12.21
CA GLU A 44 -5.26 14.96 12.89
C GLU A 44 -5.25 13.72 13.81
N ALA A 45 -6.33 13.50 14.57
CA ALA A 45 -6.47 12.33 15.44
C ALA A 45 -6.53 11.02 14.64
N ILE A 46 -7.27 11.01 13.53
CA ILE A 46 -7.34 9.84 12.63
C ILE A 46 -5.98 9.60 11.97
N ALA A 47 -5.27 10.65 11.54
CA ALA A 47 -3.95 10.53 10.94
C ALA A 47 -2.92 9.94 11.93
N HIS A 48 -2.95 10.37 13.20
CA HIS A 48 -2.12 9.80 14.26
C HIS A 48 -2.46 8.33 14.53
N ALA A 49 -3.73 8.00 14.73
CA ALA A 49 -4.16 6.61 14.93
C ALA A 49 -3.77 5.71 13.76
N TYR A 50 -3.88 6.23 12.53
CA TYR A 50 -3.43 5.52 11.32
C TYR A 50 -1.92 5.31 11.31
N ALA A 51 -1.11 6.27 11.75
CA ALA A 51 0.33 6.12 11.86
C ALA A 51 0.73 5.02 12.87
N ASP A 52 0.04 4.95 14.01
CA ASP A 52 0.25 3.90 15.02
C ASP A 52 -0.13 2.51 14.47
N ASP A 53 -1.29 2.40 13.80
CA ASP A 53 -1.71 1.17 13.11
C ASP A 53 -0.72 0.77 12.01
N LEU A 54 -0.12 1.76 11.34
CA LEU A 54 0.87 1.52 10.30
C LEU A 54 2.16 0.92 10.86
N ALA A 55 2.62 1.43 12.00
CA ALA A 55 3.78 0.91 12.71
C ALA A 55 3.52 -0.52 13.20
N LEU A 56 2.34 -0.77 13.79
CA LEU A 56 1.94 -2.10 14.24
C LEU A 56 1.85 -3.10 13.09
N SER A 57 1.18 -2.73 11.99
CA SER A 57 1.05 -3.59 10.81
C SER A 57 2.40 -3.88 10.15
N GLU A 58 3.35 -2.94 10.18
CA GLU A 58 4.72 -3.15 9.71
C GLU A 58 5.48 -4.14 10.59
N ALA A 59 5.40 -3.99 11.91
CA ALA A 59 6.04 -4.90 12.86
C ALA A 59 5.48 -6.32 12.71
N LEU A 60 4.16 -6.47 12.60
CA LEU A 60 3.50 -7.77 12.38
C LEU A 60 3.91 -8.39 11.04
N LEU A 61 3.91 -7.61 9.96
CA LEU A 61 4.32 -8.10 8.66
C LEU A 61 5.78 -8.58 8.67
N ARG A 62 6.69 -7.80 9.27
CA ARG A 62 8.10 -8.20 9.43
C ARG A 62 8.22 -9.51 10.21
N ALA A 63 7.52 -9.63 11.34
CA ALA A 63 7.55 -10.85 12.15
C ALA A 63 7.05 -12.09 11.37
N LEU A 64 5.94 -11.95 10.63
CA LEU A 64 5.40 -13.05 9.83
C LEU A 64 6.33 -13.46 8.68
N LEU A 65 6.96 -12.49 8.02
CA LEU A 65 7.93 -12.77 6.96
C LEU A 65 9.19 -13.44 7.52
N ASP A 66 9.67 -13.01 8.69
CA ASP A 66 10.82 -13.64 9.35
C ASP A 66 10.53 -15.09 9.79
N ILE A 67 9.34 -15.36 10.36
CA ILE A 67 8.88 -16.72 10.66
C ILE A 67 8.82 -17.57 9.38
N ARG A 68 8.21 -17.04 8.32
CA ARG A 68 8.11 -17.74 7.03
C ARG A 68 9.50 -18.06 6.46
N ARG A 69 10.42 -17.10 6.48
CA ARG A 69 11.80 -17.28 6.04
C ARG A 69 12.50 -18.36 6.86
N THR A 70 12.37 -18.33 8.18
CA THR A 70 12.94 -19.33 9.08
C THR A 70 12.40 -20.73 8.78
N ILE A 71 11.10 -20.88 8.60
CA ILE A 71 10.46 -22.16 8.23
C ILE A 71 10.98 -22.65 6.87
N LEU A 72 11.08 -21.76 5.88
CA LEU A 72 11.57 -22.10 4.54
C LEU A 72 13.03 -22.56 4.59
N LEU A 73 13.93 -21.79 5.21
CA LEU A 73 15.33 -22.17 5.32
C LEU A 73 15.51 -23.46 6.13
N GLY A 74 14.74 -23.65 7.20
CA GLY A 74 14.72 -24.89 7.97
C GLY A 74 14.19 -26.10 7.18
N ARG A 75 13.28 -25.88 6.23
CA ARG A 75 12.85 -26.92 5.28
C ARG A 75 13.97 -27.25 4.30
N LEU A 76 14.59 -26.25 3.67
CA LEU A 76 15.70 -26.46 2.73
C LEU A 76 16.86 -27.21 3.39
N HIS A 77 17.22 -26.83 4.62
CA HIS A 77 18.22 -27.54 5.41
C HIS A 77 17.85 -29.03 5.63
N ARG A 78 16.61 -29.30 6.03
CA ARG A 78 16.15 -30.67 6.27
C ARG A 78 16.11 -31.51 4.99
N GLU A 79 15.82 -30.90 3.84
CA GLU A 79 15.87 -31.60 2.55
C GLU A 79 17.28 -32.14 2.26
N LEU A 80 18.34 -31.39 2.58
CA LEU A 80 19.72 -31.85 2.43
C LEU A 80 20.05 -33.04 3.35
N ILE A 81 19.56 -33.01 4.60
CA ILE A 81 19.79 -34.10 5.57
C ILE A 81 19.03 -35.37 5.17
N ILE A 82 17.74 -35.26 4.84
CA ILE A 82 16.88 -36.42 4.55
C ILE A 82 17.31 -37.13 3.25
N ARG A 83 17.99 -36.41 2.35
CA ARG A 83 18.52 -36.96 1.09
C ARG A 83 19.99 -37.35 1.17
N ASP A 84 20.56 -37.37 2.37
CA ASP A 84 21.94 -37.79 2.62
C ASP A 84 22.98 -36.98 1.80
N TYR A 85 22.69 -35.73 1.45
CA TYR A 85 23.69 -34.85 0.79
C TYR A 85 24.84 -34.49 1.73
N LEU A 86 24.68 -34.78 3.02
CA LEU A 86 25.73 -34.71 4.02
C LEU A 86 25.87 -36.11 4.64
N THR A 87 27.09 -36.64 4.67
CA THR A 87 27.38 -37.88 5.37
C THR A 87 27.13 -37.73 6.88
N PRO A 88 27.08 -38.83 7.66
CA PRO A 88 26.99 -38.75 9.12
C PRO A 88 28.15 -37.97 9.78
N ALA A 89 29.30 -37.86 9.11
CA ALA A 89 30.43 -37.05 9.53
C ALA A 89 30.30 -35.55 9.18
N GLY A 90 29.24 -35.17 8.46
CA GLY A 90 28.99 -33.81 7.99
C GLY A 90 29.77 -33.45 6.73
N GLU A 91 30.32 -34.43 6.01
CA GLU A 91 31.03 -34.22 4.74
C GLU A 91 30.04 -34.20 3.58
N PRO A 92 30.31 -33.43 2.50
CA PRO A 92 29.42 -33.40 1.35
C PRO A 92 29.40 -34.74 0.61
N ASP A 93 28.21 -35.27 0.30
CA ASP A 93 28.04 -36.45 -0.54
C ASP A 93 27.59 -36.03 -1.95
N HIS A 94 28.57 -35.90 -2.85
CA HIS A 94 28.33 -35.53 -4.25
C HIS A 94 27.60 -36.64 -5.02
N ALA A 95 27.82 -37.91 -4.66
CA ALA A 95 27.17 -39.03 -5.34
C ALA A 95 25.66 -39.05 -5.07
N ALA A 96 25.23 -38.67 -3.86
CA ALA A 96 23.82 -38.50 -3.53
C ALA A 96 23.15 -37.39 -4.38
N LEU A 97 23.83 -36.26 -4.59
CA LEU A 97 23.35 -35.21 -5.48
C LEU A 97 23.25 -35.71 -6.94
N GLU A 98 24.29 -36.33 -7.47
CA GLU A 98 24.28 -36.87 -8.84
C GLU A 98 23.19 -37.94 -9.04
N ALA A 99 22.94 -38.78 -8.03
CA ALA A 99 21.84 -39.74 -8.06
C ALA A 99 20.47 -39.06 -8.18
N ASP A 100 20.24 -37.98 -7.41
CA ASP A 100 19.02 -37.19 -7.47
C ASP A 100 18.84 -36.46 -8.82
N LEU A 101 19.92 -36.05 -9.48
CA LEU A 101 19.85 -35.42 -10.81
C LEU A 101 19.35 -36.37 -11.91
N ASN A 102 19.50 -37.67 -11.70
CA ASN A 102 18.98 -38.69 -12.62
C ASN A 102 17.49 -38.99 -12.39
N THR A 103 16.85 -38.36 -11.40
CA THR A 103 15.41 -38.54 -11.16
C THR A 103 14.57 -37.61 -12.05
N PRO A 104 13.44 -38.06 -12.61
CA PRO A 104 12.60 -37.23 -13.48
C PRO A 104 12.00 -35.99 -12.81
N ASP A 105 11.90 -35.99 -11.48
CA ASP A 105 11.43 -34.86 -10.68
C ASP A 105 12.42 -34.65 -9.50
N PRO A 106 13.45 -33.79 -9.68
CA PRO A 106 14.50 -33.59 -8.69
C PRO A 106 13.91 -33.15 -7.33
N PRO A 107 14.12 -33.94 -6.27
CA PRO A 107 13.34 -33.80 -5.04
C PRO A 107 13.76 -32.59 -4.20
N THR A 108 15.03 -32.16 -4.29
CA THR A 108 15.56 -31.06 -3.49
C THR A 108 15.59 -29.75 -4.27
N ALA A 109 15.63 -28.63 -3.54
CA ALA A 109 15.85 -27.34 -4.18
C ALA A 109 17.21 -27.26 -4.89
N LEU A 110 18.27 -27.88 -4.32
CA LEU A 110 19.61 -27.85 -4.90
C LEU A 110 19.69 -28.61 -6.23
N SER A 111 19.15 -29.83 -6.29
CA SER A 111 19.13 -30.60 -7.55
C SER A 111 18.24 -29.93 -8.61
N ARG A 112 17.18 -29.24 -8.20
CA ARG A 112 16.38 -28.38 -9.08
C ARG A 112 17.13 -27.19 -9.65
N GLU A 113 18.00 -26.53 -8.88
CA GLU A 113 18.86 -25.47 -9.45
C GLU A 113 19.69 -25.98 -10.62
N VAL A 114 20.21 -27.21 -10.52
CA VAL A 114 21.04 -27.83 -11.56
C VAL A 114 20.22 -28.23 -12.77
N VAL A 115 19.11 -28.95 -12.57
CA VAL A 115 18.23 -29.39 -13.67
C VAL A 115 17.62 -28.20 -14.43
N GLU A 116 17.29 -27.12 -13.72
CA GLU A 116 16.75 -25.90 -14.33
C GLU A 116 17.84 -24.97 -14.88
N GLY A 117 19.12 -25.37 -14.83
CA GLY A 117 20.25 -24.65 -15.42
C GLY A 117 20.60 -23.33 -14.72
N ARG A 118 20.15 -23.13 -13.47
CA ARG A 118 20.48 -21.96 -12.65
C ARG A 118 21.82 -22.09 -11.92
N MET A 119 22.29 -23.32 -11.78
CA MET A 119 23.56 -23.68 -11.18
C MET A 119 24.15 -24.82 -12.03
N SER A 120 25.44 -24.79 -12.32
CA SER A 120 26.14 -25.93 -12.91
C SER A 120 26.34 -27.03 -11.86
N LEU A 121 26.63 -28.27 -12.31
CA LEU A 121 26.95 -29.37 -11.39
C LEU A 121 28.17 -29.04 -10.51
N GLU A 122 29.20 -28.43 -11.09
CA GLU A 122 30.41 -28.01 -10.37
C GLU A 122 30.08 -26.97 -9.29
N GLU A 123 29.30 -25.94 -9.62
CA GLU A 123 28.84 -24.95 -8.64
C GLU A 123 27.99 -25.57 -7.53
N ALA A 124 27.20 -26.59 -7.82
CA ALA A 124 26.40 -27.29 -6.82
C ALA A 124 27.28 -28.13 -5.86
N HIS A 125 28.34 -28.77 -6.36
CA HIS A 125 29.35 -29.42 -5.53
C HIS A 125 30.07 -28.43 -4.64
N ASP A 126 30.53 -27.31 -5.20
CA ASP A 126 31.21 -26.26 -4.43
C ASP A 126 30.29 -25.63 -3.37
N TRP A 127 29.02 -25.40 -3.72
CA TRP A 127 28.00 -24.92 -2.79
C TRP A 127 27.80 -25.91 -1.64
N LEU A 128 27.68 -27.20 -1.94
CA LEU A 128 27.48 -28.24 -0.92
C LEU A 128 28.71 -28.38 -0.01
N ALA A 129 29.91 -28.30 -0.57
CA ALA A 129 31.15 -28.29 0.20
C ALA A 129 31.26 -27.04 1.09
N ALA A 130 30.88 -25.86 0.59
CA ALA A 130 30.84 -24.64 1.40
C ALA A 130 29.81 -24.75 2.54
N TYR A 131 28.66 -25.35 2.25
CA TYR A 131 27.60 -25.59 3.23
C TYR A 131 28.05 -26.53 4.35
N ALA A 132 28.69 -27.65 3.98
CA ALA A 132 29.22 -28.65 4.91
C ALA A 132 30.31 -28.08 5.83
N ARG A 133 31.26 -27.31 5.27
CA ARG A 133 32.38 -26.72 6.03
C ARG A 133 31.96 -25.62 7.01
N THR A 134 30.83 -24.98 6.76
CA THR A 134 30.38 -23.84 7.55
C THR A 134 29.69 -24.32 8.82
N ASN A 135 30.21 -23.94 10.00
CA ASN A 135 29.52 -24.14 11.29
C ASN A 135 28.77 -22.90 11.78
N ASP A 136 28.93 -21.77 11.10
CA ASP A 136 28.21 -20.54 11.42
C ASP A 136 26.77 -20.58 10.89
N ALA A 137 25.80 -20.33 11.77
CA ALA A 137 24.38 -20.39 11.43
C ALA A 137 23.96 -19.26 10.49
N THR A 138 24.69 -18.14 10.46
CA THR A 138 24.39 -17.02 9.56
C THR A 138 24.85 -17.32 8.15
N ALA A 139 26.10 -17.75 7.97
CA ALA A 139 26.64 -18.17 6.68
C ALA A 139 25.86 -19.36 6.07
N ARG A 140 25.40 -20.33 6.89
CA ARG A 140 24.48 -21.39 6.39
C ARG A 140 23.16 -20.83 5.87
N ARG A 141 22.57 -19.85 6.56
CA ARG A 141 21.32 -19.20 6.12
C ARG A 141 21.54 -18.40 4.84
N GLU A 142 22.70 -17.78 4.67
CA GLU A 142 23.08 -17.07 3.44
C GLU A 142 23.22 -18.03 2.26
N LEU A 143 23.92 -19.15 2.43
CA LEU A 143 24.04 -20.19 1.41
C LEU A 143 22.66 -20.74 0.99
N LEU A 144 21.80 -21.09 1.95
CA LEU A 144 20.42 -21.52 1.67
C LEU A 144 19.59 -20.42 1.00
N GLY A 145 19.90 -19.15 1.30
CA GLY A 145 19.30 -17.97 0.67
C GLY A 145 19.58 -17.84 -0.82
N GLN A 146 20.61 -18.51 -1.34
CA GLN A 146 20.98 -18.50 -2.76
C GLN A 146 20.09 -19.40 -3.62
N LEU A 147 19.41 -20.38 -3.01
CA LEU A 147 18.51 -21.30 -3.72
C LEU A 147 17.22 -20.58 -4.15
N GLU A 148 16.66 -20.93 -5.31
CA GLU A 148 15.54 -20.21 -5.92
C GLU A 148 14.31 -20.07 -5.03
N PRO A 149 13.89 -21.08 -4.24
CA PRO A 149 12.76 -20.90 -3.31
C PRO A 149 12.99 -19.75 -2.31
N ALA A 150 14.21 -19.60 -1.79
CA ALA A 150 14.57 -18.53 -0.87
C ALA A 150 14.69 -17.17 -1.57
N ARG A 151 15.30 -17.13 -2.77
CA ARG A 151 15.34 -15.91 -3.62
C ARG A 151 13.94 -15.42 -3.97
N ASN A 152 13.03 -16.32 -4.35
CA ASN A 152 11.65 -15.98 -4.64
C ASN A 152 10.88 -15.51 -3.42
N GLY A 153 11.15 -16.10 -2.24
CA GLY A 153 10.69 -15.57 -0.97
C GLY A 153 11.10 -14.10 -0.77
N ALA A 154 12.39 -13.79 -0.91
CA ALA A 154 12.92 -12.43 -0.75
C ALA A 154 12.34 -11.44 -1.78
N ARG A 155 12.18 -11.84 -3.05
CA ARG A 155 11.52 -11.01 -4.07
C ARG A 155 10.06 -10.73 -3.72
N ALA A 156 9.33 -11.74 -3.23
CA ALA A 156 7.94 -11.57 -2.79
C ALA A 156 7.84 -10.65 -1.57
N GLU A 157 8.74 -10.76 -0.60
CA GLU A 157 8.84 -9.86 0.56
C GLU A 157 9.01 -8.40 0.12
N GLN A 158 9.98 -8.14 -0.78
CA GLN A 158 10.20 -6.80 -1.33
C GLN A 158 8.95 -6.26 -2.05
N ALA A 159 8.27 -7.10 -2.83
CA ALA A 159 7.05 -6.71 -3.53
C ALA A 159 5.90 -6.37 -2.57
N ILE A 160 5.71 -7.14 -1.50
CA ILE A 160 4.69 -6.88 -0.47
C ILE A 160 4.97 -5.55 0.22
N PHE A 161 6.22 -5.31 0.60
CA PHE A 161 6.62 -4.05 1.22
C PHE A 161 6.42 -2.86 0.27
N ALA A 162 6.87 -2.95 -0.98
CA ALA A 162 6.66 -1.90 -1.97
C ALA A 162 5.17 -1.58 -2.16
N ALA A 163 4.32 -2.61 -2.22
CA ALA A 163 2.87 -2.45 -2.32
C ALA A 163 2.28 -1.78 -1.06
N LYS A 164 2.72 -2.18 0.14
CA LYS A 164 2.32 -1.54 1.41
C LYS A 164 2.71 -0.06 1.41
N TRP A 165 3.97 0.27 1.13
CA TRP A 165 4.45 1.65 1.10
C TRP A 165 3.69 2.52 0.10
N SER A 166 3.47 2.02 -1.12
CA SER A 166 2.69 2.73 -2.13
C SER A 166 1.26 3.02 -1.66
N ARG A 167 0.60 2.04 -1.03
CA ARG A 167 -0.76 2.25 -0.49
C ARG A 167 -0.79 3.24 0.66
N ASN A 168 0.18 3.18 1.57
CA ASN A 168 0.25 4.09 2.72
C ASN A 168 0.50 5.52 2.28
N ALA A 169 1.42 5.73 1.32
CA ALA A 169 1.66 7.05 0.74
C ALA A 169 0.37 7.63 0.14
N SER A 170 -0.42 6.80 -0.54
CA SER A 170 -1.72 7.23 -1.09
C SER A 170 -2.68 7.67 0.01
N ILE A 171 -2.75 6.95 1.13
CA ILE A 171 -3.64 7.29 2.26
C ILE A 171 -3.16 8.57 2.98
N LEU A 172 -1.85 8.73 3.19
CA LEU A 172 -1.30 9.94 3.79
C LEU A 172 -1.59 11.19 2.93
N MET A 173 -1.53 11.06 1.59
CA MET A 173 -1.96 12.13 0.69
C MET A 173 -3.44 12.48 0.85
N LEU A 174 -4.31 11.51 1.19
CA LEU A 174 -5.73 11.78 1.45
C LEU A 174 -5.91 12.62 2.71
N PHE A 175 -5.16 12.33 3.78
CA PHE A 175 -5.21 13.13 5.00
C PHE A 175 -4.70 14.56 4.76
N ASP A 176 -3.59 14.71 4.04
CA ASP A 176 -3.03 16.02 3.67
C ASP A 176 -4.01 16.84 2.81
N SER A 177 -4.65 16.18 1.84
CA SER A 177 -5.69 16.80 1.01
C SER A 177 -6.91 17.23 1.83
N ALA A 178 -7.36 16.38 2.77
CA ALA A 178 -8.48 16.70 3.65
C ALA A 178 -8.15 17.85 4.61
N GLN A 179 -6.92 17.92 5.11
CA GLN A 179 -6.45 19.00 5.96
C GLN A 179 -6.39 20.32 5.19
N THR A 180 -5.81 20.31 3.98
CA THR A 180 -5.75 21.47 3.08
C THR A 180 -7.15 21.98 2.73
N ALA A 181 -8.08 21.08 2.40
CA ALA A 181 -9.48 21.44 2.13
C ALA A 181 -10.17 22.06 3.36
N SER A 182 -9.92 21.51 4.55
CA SER A 182 -10.47 22.06 5.80
C SER A 182 -9.90 23.43 6.14
N GLN A 183 -8.61 23.68 5.86
CA GLN A 183 -7.97 24.99 6.01
C GLN A 183 -8.55 26.01 5.02
N ALA A 184 -8.77 25.62 3.76
CA ALA A 184 -9.40 26.48 2.76
C ALA A 184 -10.83 26.86 3.14
N LEU A 185 -11.61 25.91 3.66
CA LEU A 185 -12.94 26.16 4.22
C LEU A 185 -12.89 27.12 5.42
N ALA A 186 -11.93 26.95 6.33
CA ALA A 186 -11.72 27.86 7.45
C ALA A 186 -11.42 29.30 6.98
N HIS A 187 -10.55 29.43 5.99
CA HIS A 187 -10.16 30.71 5.41
C HIS A 187 -11.36 31.41 4.73
N TYR A 188 -12.15 30.67 3.95
CA TYR A 188 -13.35 31.20 3.31
C TYR A 188 -14.38 31.69 4.34
N ALA A 189 -14.62 30.91 5.40
CA ALA A 189 -15.53 31.29 6.49
C ALA A 189 -15.03 32.53 7.26
N GLY A 190 -13.72 32.65 7.48
CA GLY A 190 -13.10 33.79 8.15
C GLY A 190 -13.05 35.06 7.30
N ALA A 191 -12.87 34.94 5.98
CA ALA A 191 -12.76 36.07 5.06
C ALA A 191 -14.13 36.65 4.63
N SER A 192 -15.17 35.80 4.56
CA SER A 192 -16.47 36.19 3.97
C SER A 192 -17.51 36.61 4.99
N GLY A 193 -17.25 36.40 6.29
CA GLY A 193 -18.30 36.43 7.31
C GLY A 193 -19.36 35.35 7.04
N PRO A 194 -20.36 35.19 7.92
CA PRO A 194 -21.39 34.21 7.68
C PRO A 194 -22.25 34.59 6.49
N PRO A 195 -22.47 33.67 5.53
CA PRO A 195 -23.30 33.96 4.37
C PRO A 195 -24.74 34.17 4.83
N THR A 196 -25.30 35.34 4.50
CA THR A 196 -26.71 35.66 4.74
C THR A 196 -27.65 35.00 3.73
N GLN A 197 -27.10 34.36 2.70
CA GLN A 197 -27.82 33.62 1.66
C GLN A 197 -27.03 32.36 1.25
N PRO A 198 -27.69 31.28 0.81
CA PRO A 198 -27.00 30.10 0.29
C PRO A 198 -26.06 30.50 -0.86
N PRO A 199 -24.86 29.87 -0.96
CA PRO A 199 -23.90 30.19 -1.99
C PRO A 199 -24.50 29.92 -3.37
N THR A 200 -24.38 30.89 -4.28
CA THR A 200 -24.80 30.70 -5.67
C THR A 200 -23.93 29.66 -6.35
N ARG A 201 -24.44 29.02 -7.41
CA ARG A 201 -23.67 28.05 -8.23
C ARG A 201 -22.30 28.60 -8.63
N ASP A 202 -22.23 29.86 -9.08
CA ASP A 202 -20.98 30.55 -9.44
C ASP A 202 -20.03 30.77 -8.26
N THR A 203 -20.54 30.89 -7.04
CA THR A 203 -19.71 30.98 -5.84
C THR A 203 -19.08 29.63 -5.52
N VAL A 204 -19.85 28.54 -5.66
CA VAL A 204 -19.33 27.18 -5.48
C VAL A 204 -18.33 26.82 -6.57
N ARG A 205 -18.58 27.19 -7.83
CA ARG A 205 -17.62 26.96 -8.94
C ARG A 205 -16.30 27.66 -8.70
N ARG A 206 -16.32 28.95 -8.32
CA ARG A 206 -15.09 29.72 -8.05
C ARG A 206 -14.32 29.18 -6.85
N ALA A 207 -15.02 28.76 -5.79
CA ALA A 207 -14.39 28.12 -4.65
C ALA A 207 -13.79 26.75 -5.02
N PHE A 208 -14.51 25.94 -5.80
CA PHE A 208 -14.01 24.68 -6.32
C PHE A 208 -12.78 24.86 -7.21
N GLU A 209 -12.78 25.86 -8.08
CA GLU A 209 -11.66 26.17 -8.95
C GLU A 209 -10.42 26.55 -8.14
N ALA A 210 -10.55 27.52 -7.22
CA ALA A 210 -9.46 28.02 -6.40
C ALA A 210 -8.90 26.99 -5.41
N VAL A 211 -9.74 26.08 -4.89
CA VAL A 211 -9.35 25.15 -3.81
C VAL A 211 -9.00 23.76 -4.34
N ILE A 212 -9.68 23.31 -5.40
CA ILE A 212 -9.54 21.94 -5.91
C ILE A 212 -8.95 21.92 -7.31
N ALA A 213 -9.57 22.60 -8.29
CA ALA A 213 -9.23 22.40 -9.69
C ALA A 213 -7.82 22.90 -10.05
N ASP A 214 -7.40 24.03 -9.49
CA ASP A 214 -6.05 24.60 -9.70
C ASP A 214 -4.93 23.74 -9.12
N HIS A 215 -5.24 22.83 -8.19
CA HIS A 215 -4.27 21.95 -7.54
C HIS A 215 -4.21 20.54 -8.18
N ILE A 216 -4.94 20.30 -9.28
CA ILE A 216 -4.93 19.03 -10.02
C ILE A 216 -4.10 19.20 -11.30
N ASP A 217 -2.85 18.69 -11.31
CA ASP A 217 -1.94 18.81 -12.46
C ASP A 217 -2.33 17.93 -13.67
N ASP A 218 -3.05 16.83 -13.44
CA ASP A 218 -3.48 15.89 -14.47
C ASP A 218 -4.77 16.41 -15.16
N PRO A 219 -4.75 16.69 -16.47
CA PRO A 219 -5.88 17.30 -17.17
C PRO A 219 -7.12 16.40 -17.23
N ASP A 220 -6.94 15.09 -17.32
CA ASP A 220 -8.05 14.13 -17.35
C ASP A 220 -8.73 14.06 -15.98
N ARG A 221 -7.92 14.12 -14.92
CA ARG A 221 -8.42 14.19 -13.54
C ARG A 221 -9.11 15.50 -13.24
N ARG A 222 -8.60 16.62 -13.77
CA ARG A 222 -9.22 17.93 -13.62
C ARG A 222 -10.58 17.98 -14.33
N ALA A 223 -10.68 17.40 -15.53
CA ALA A 223 -11.94 17.27 -16.25
C ALA A 223 -12.96 16.42 -15.48
N ALA A 224 -12.55 15.24 -14.98
CA ALA A 224 -13.43 14.38 -14.18
C ALA A 224 -13.89 15.04 -12.87
N ALA A 225 -13.02 15.85 -12.24
CA ALA A 225 -13.37 16.63 -11.05
C ALA A 225 -14.45 17.68 -11.36
N TRP A 226 -14.32 18.37 -12.51
CA TRP A 226 -15.31 19.34 -12.99
C TRP A 226 -16.66 18.70 -13.32
N GLU A 227 -16.67 17.55 -14.00
CA GLU A 227 -17.91 16.81 -14.27
C GLU A 227 -18.64 16.43 -12.97
N LEU A 228 -17.89 16.04 -11.94
CA LEU A 228 -18.45 15.66 -10.64
C LEU A 228 -19.10 16.85 -9.91
N ILE A 229 -18.43 18.01 -9.86
CA ILE A 229 -18.98 19.18 -9.17
C ILE A 229 -20.21 19.74 -9.88
N GLU A 230 -20.23 19.74 -11.22
CA GLU A 230 -21.42 20.19 -11.98
C GLU A 230 -22.61 19.25 -11.73
N ALA A 231 -22.39 17.93 -11.71
CA ALA A 231 -23.43 16.96 -11.39
C ALA A 231 -24.00 17.15 -9.97
N ILE A 232 -23.14 17.48 -9.00
CA ILE A 232 -23.55 17.75 -7.61
C ILE A 232 -24.34 19.06 -7.51
N LEU A 233 -23.91 20.09 -8.24
CA LEU A 233 -24.63 21.37 -8.32
C LEU A 233 -26.00 21.22 -9.00
N ASP A 234 -26.13 20.35 -10.00
CA ASP A 234 -27.41 20.04 -10.65
C ASP A 234 -28.37 19.34 -9.69
N LEU A 235 -27.87 18.36 -8.92
CA LEU A 235 -28.65 17.67 -7.88
C LEU A 235 -29.14 18.64 -6.79
N ALA A 236 -28.30 19.58 -6.36
CA ALA A 236 -28.65 20.59 -5.36
C ALA A 236 -29.76 21.55 -5.86
N ASN A 237 -29.82 21.85 -7.16
CA ASN A 237 -30.88 22.69 -7.72
C ASN A 237 -32.23 21.96 -7.80
N THR A 238 -32.23 20.66 -8.14
CA THR A 238 -33.48 19.88 -8.27
C THR A 238 -34.24 19.67 -6.94
N SER A 239 -33.54 19.72 -5.81
CA SER A 239 -34.13 19.59 -4.48
C SER A 239 -34.81 20.87 -3.97
N SER A 240 -34.44 22.04 -4.49
CA SER A 240 -35.03 23.33 -4.09
C SER A 240 -36.41 23.63 -4.71
N THR A 241 -36.78 22.94 -5.78
CA THR A 241 -38.06 23.11 -6.48
C THR A 241 -39.18 22.19 -6.01
N GLY A 242 -38.92 21.32 -5.00
CA GLY A 242 -39.86 20.29 -4.54
C GLY A 242 -40.79 20.66 -3.38
N GLU A 243 -40.58 21.79 -2.69
CA GLU A 243 -41.27 22.12 -1.42
C GLU A 243 -42.31 23.26 -1.50
N THR A 244 -42.91 23.51 -2.67
CA THR A 244 -43.98 24.52 -2.79
C THR A 244 -45.30 23.97 -3.35
N GLN A 245 -45.70 22.77 -2.93
CA GLN A 245 -47.09 22.31 -3.05
C GLN A 245 -47.49 21.41 -1.88
N SER A 246 -47.96 22.00 -0.78
CA SER A 246 -49.02 21.48 0.11
C SER A 246 -49.52 22.60 1.02
#